data_AF-A0A6G3S0L2-F1
#
_entry.id   AF-A0A6G3S0L2-F1
#
_cell.length_a   1.000
_cell.length_b   1.000
_cell.length_c   1.000
_cell.angle_alpha   90.00
_cell.angle_beta   90.00
_cell.angle_gamma   90.00
#
_symmetry.space_group_name_H-M   'P 1'
#
loop_
_entity.id
_entity.type
_entity.pdbx_description
1 polymer ?
#
loop_
_entity_poly.entity_id
_entity_poly.type
_entity_poly.pdbx_seq_one_letter_code
_entity_poly.pdbx_strand_id
1 'polypeptide(L)'
;MYIESAFRHMGFRAQRISGSGDTDILVQWYDGNGSLRTAIVDGKSTASGRVTHNNVSDVAIDTHKEKRSAEYVAIIGPAFGGDTIKNMAKRKQWALITADELGQVVSSVEALGLRPADVGMLFEAPDGLSRLAGLIDTRQRELDILSLVISRLKTESETEEAVSARDVSLIERGSPLAPNIDELLDTFRLFDRLDLDIVRSIEDVQDPRYATYRIGDARSAAKRLRAIATSIERGL
;
A
#
# COMPACT_ATOMS: atom_id res chain seq x y z
N MET A 1 -13.96 -3.64 13.97
CA MET A 1 -14.08 -3.30 12.53
C MET A 1 -14.71 -4.48 11.83
N TYR A 2 -15.79 -4.29 11.07
CA TYR A 2 -16.35 -5.37 10.25
C TYR A 2 -15.44 -5.57 9.03
N ILE A 3 -15.09 -6.81 8.69
CA ILE A 3 -14.13 -7.14 7.61
C ILE A 3 -14.53 -6.48 6.28
N GLU A 4 -15.84 -6.39 6.00
CA GLU A 4 -16.37 -5.69 4.82
C GLU A 4 -15.96 -4.21 4.81
N SER A 5 -16.13 -3.52 5.94
CA SER A 5 -15.80 -2.11 6.08
C SER A 5 -14.30 -1.84 5.89
N ALA A 6 -13.43 -2.76 6.34
CA ALA A 6 -11.99 -2.69 6.09
C ALA A 6 -11.70 -2.67 4.58
N PHE A 7 -12.25 -3.61 3.82
CA PHE A 7 -12.04 -3.66 2.37
C PHE A 7 -12.62 -2.44 1.65
N ARG A 8 -13.81 -1.96 2.04
CA ARG A 8 -14.39 -0.73 1.45
C ARG A 8 -13.53 0.49 1.75
N HIS A 9 -12.99 0.58 2.96
CA HIS A 9 -12.09 1.67 3.35
C HIS A 9 -10.79 1.66 2.52
N MET A 10 -10.26 0.47 2.19
CA MET A 10 -9.11 0.33 1.30
C MET A 10 -9.44 0.55 -0.20
N GLY A 11 -10.67 0.96 -0.53
CA GLY A 11 -11.11 1.26 -1.90
C GLY A 11 -11.62 0.06 -2.72
N PHE A 12 -11.76 -1.11 -2.11
CA PHE A 12 -12.35 -2.27 -2.79
C PHE A 12 -13.88 -2.16 -2.89
N ARG A 13 -14.46 -2.81 -3.90
CA ARG A 13 -15.89 -3.12 -3.92
C ARG A 13 -16.12 -4.36 -3.06
N ALA A 14 -16.47 -4.17 -1.80
CA ALA A 14 -16.79 -5.27 -0.89
C ALA A 14 -18.28 -5.31 -0.54
N GLN A 15 -18.85 -6.50 -0.57
CA GLN A 15 -20.26 -6.76 -0.25
C GLN A 15 -20.37 -7.97 0.66
N ARG A 16 -21.05 -7.80 1.80
CA ARG A 16 -21.43 -8.93 2.64
C ARG A 16 -22.47 -9.80 1.95
N ILE A 17 -22.27 -11.11 1.96
CA ILE A 17 -23.24 -12.09 1.49
C ILE A 17 -24.00 -12.62 2.72
N SER A 18 -25.33 -12.61 2.66
CA SER A 18 -26.19 -13.09 3.75
C SER A 18 -26.68 -14.51 3.44
N GLY A 19 -26.43 -15.46 4.34
CA GLY A 19 -26.95 -16.83 4.26
C GLY A 19 -26.20 -17.77 5.21
N SER A 20 -26.92 -18.70 5.85
CA SER A 20 -26.25 -19.79 6.58
C SER A 20 -25.51 -20.68 5.58
N GLY A 21 -24.20 -20.83 5.76
CA GLY A 21 -23.36 -21.64 4.85
C GLY A 21 -23.07 -20.99 3.50
N ASP A 22 -22.92 -19.67 3.43
CA ASP A 22 -22.31 -18.95 2.28
C ASP A 22 -21.04 -18.22 2.79
N THR A 23 -20.13 -17.82 1.89
CA THR A 23 -18.97 -16.97 2.26
C THR A 23 -19.43 -15.66 2.87
N ASP A 24 -18.64 -15.08 3.76
CA ASP A 24 -19.05 -13.84 4.44
C ASP A 24 -19.07 -12.64 3.49
N ILE A 25 -18.06 -12.49 2.63
CA ILE A 25 -17.85 -11.26 1.84
C ILE A 25 -17.33 -11.59 0.44
N LEU A 26 -17.87 -10.91 -0.56
CA LEU A 26 -17.31 -10.81 -1.91
C LEU A 26 -16.49 -9.52 -2.02
N VAL A 27 -15.26 -9.62 -2.52
CA VAL A 27 -14.36 -8.47 -2.73
C VAL A 27 -13.97 -8.41 -4.20
N GLN A 28 -14.13 -7.23 -4.81
CA GLN A 28 -13.77 -7.00 -6.21
C GLN A 28 -12.92 -5.74 -6.36
N TRP A 29 -11.96 -5.80 -7.28
CA TRP A 29 -11.10 -4.67 -7.65
C TRP A 29 -10.65 -4.79 -9.10
N TYR A 30 -10.15 -3.69 -9.66
CA TYR A 30 -9.41 -3.74 -10.90
C TYR A 30 -7.92 -3.86 -10.59
N ASP A 31 -7.24 -4.79 -11.23
CA ASP A 31 -5.78 -4.91 -11.13
C ASP A 31 -5.05 -3.79 -11.89
N GLY A 32 -3.72 -3.81 -11.88
CA GLY A 32 -2.89 -2.82 -12.58
C GLY A 32 -3.09 -2.79 -14.10
N ASN A 33 -3.68 -3.83 -14.69
CA ASN A 33 -3.99 -3.91 -16.12
C ASN A 33 -5.46 -3.53 -16.43
N GLY A 34 -6.23 -3.16 -15.41
CA GLY A 34 -7.65 -2.84 -15.55
C GLY A 34 -8.56 -4.07 -15.66
N SER A 35 -8.07 -5.27 -15.33
CA SER A 35 -8.89 -6.48 -15.31
C SER A 35 -9.63 -6.60 -13.98
N LEU A 36 -10.94 -6.90 -14.03
CA LEU A 36 -11.73 -7.13 -12.83
C LEU A 36 -11.30 -8.45 -12.18
N ARG A 37 -10.82 -8.35 -10.93
CA ARG A 37 -10.47 -9.48 -10.07
C ARG A 37 -11.54 -9.67 -9.01
N THR A 38 -11.79 -10.91 -8.63
CA THR A 38 -12.80 -11.26 -7.62
C THR A 38 -12.23 -12.23 -6.58
N ALA A 39 -12.43 -11.94 -5.30
CA ALA A 39 -12.09 -12.81 -4.18
C ALA A 39 -13.32 -13.06 -3.31
N ILE A 40 -13.40 -14.28 -2.76
CA ILE A 40 -14.28 -14.56 -1.62
C ILE A 40 -13.48 -14.50 -0.31
N VAL A 41 -14.13 -13.98 0.73
CA VAL A 41 -13.55 -13.82 2.06
C VAL A 41 -14.44 -14.53 3.07
N ASP A 42 -13.81 -15.36 3.89
CA ASP A 42 -14.45 -16.11 4.97
C ASP A 42 -13.82 -15.72 6.31
N GLY A 43 -14.62 -15.11 7.18
CA GLY A 43 -14.22 -14.67 8.51
C GLY A 43 -14.46 -15.75 9.55
N LYS A 44 -13.42 -16.07 10.32
CA LYS A 44 -13.48 -17.05 11.41
C LYS A 44 -13.20 -16.37 12.74
N SER A 45 -14.13 -16.54 13.67
CA SER A 45 -13.92 -16.28 15.09
C SER A 45 -13.88 -17.61 15.83
N THR A 46 -12.95 -17.77 16.77
CA THR A 46 -12.86 -18.97 17.61
C THR A 46 -12.65 -18.57 19.07
N ALA A 47 -13.31 -19.28 19.99
CA ALA A 47 -13.13 -19.05 21.43
C ALA A 47 -11.71 -19.36 21.91
N SER A 48 -10.99 -20.24 21.19
CA SER A 48 -9.59 -20.58 21.44
C SER A 48 -8.59 -19.54 20.92
N GLY A 49 -9.06 -18.52 20.18
CA GLY A 49 -8.19 -17.51 19.55
C GLY A 49 -7.36 -18.02 18.39
N ARG A 50 -7.55 -19.27 17.95
CA ARG A 50 -6.85 -19.87 16.79
C ARG A 50 -7.81 -20.62 15.88
N VAL A 51 -7.66 -20.42 14.58
CA VAL A 51 -8.33 -21.15 13.51
C VAL A 51 -7.49 -22.37 13.15
N THR A 52 -8.14 -23.54 13.09
CA THR A 52 -7.52 -24.82 12.73
C THR A 52 -8.25 -25.43 11.53
N HIS A 53 -7.73 -26.53 10.99
CA HIS A 53 -8.36 -27.23 9.86
C HIS A 53 -9.83 -27.63 10.13
N ASN A 54 -10.20 -27.92 11.37
CA ASN A 54 -11.59 -28.26 11.73
C ASN A 54 -12.56 -27.08 11.65
N ASN A 55 -12.05 -25.85 11.59
CA ASN A 55 -12.87 -24.65 11.50
C ASN A 55 -13.15 -24.23 10.06
N VAL A 56 -12.56 -24.92 9.08
CA VAL A 56 -12.58 -24.55 7.66
C VAL A 56 -12.99 -25.76 6.83
N SER A 57 -14.07 -25.65 6.07
CA SER A 57 -14.50 -26.68 5.12
C SER A 57 -14.02 -26.33 3.72
N ASP A 58 -13.16 -27.19 3.15
CA ASP A 58 -12.67 -27.02 1.79
C ASP A 58 -13.75 -27.18 0.73
N VAL A 59 -14.64 -28.15 0.91
CA VAL A 59 -15.81 -28.36 0.04
C VAL A 59 -16.70 -27.11 0.01
N ALA A 60 -16.97 -26.49 1.16
CA ALA A 60 -17.79 -25.29 1.22
C ALA A 60 -17.10 -24.12 0.52
N ILE A 61 -15.80 -23.89 0.78
CA ILE A 61 -15.04 -22.82 0.15
C ILE A 61 -14.98 -22.98 -1.36
N ASP A 62 -14.68 -24.18 -1.87
CA ASP A 62 -14.62 -24.44 -3.31
C ASP A 62 -15.99 -24.19 -3.97
N THR A 63 -17.07 -24.65 -3.32
CA THR A 63 -18.45 -24.41 -3.78
C THR A 63 -18.76 -22.90 -3.86
N HIS A 64 -18.36 -22.12 -2.85
CA HIS A 64 -18.59 -20.68 -2.83
C HIS A 64 -17.74 -19.97 -3.89
N LYS A 65 -16.49 -20.39 -4.06
CA LYS A 65 -15.58 -19.86 -5.08
C LYS A 65 -16.19 -20.03 -6.48
N GLU A 66 -16.66 -21.23 -6.79
CA GLU A 66 -17.31 -21.55 -8.08
C GLU A 66 -18.60 -20.76 -8.27
N LYS A 67 -19.51 -20.78 -7.27
CA LYS A 67 -20.80 -20.07 -7.31
C LYS A 67 -20.63 -18.57 -7.56
N ARG A 68 -19.52 -17.99 -7.11
CA ARG A 68 -19.22 -16.55 -7.24
C ARG A 68 -18.24 -16.24 -8.37
N SER A 69 -17.79 -17.24 -9.11
CA SER A 69 -16.73 -17.10 -10.13
C SER A 69 -15.51 -16.33 -9.59
N ALA A 70 -15.19 -16.58 -8.31
CA ALA A 70 -14.08 -15.92 -7.65
C ALA A 70 -12.77 -16.60 -8.02
N GLU A 71 -11.74 -15.78 -8.21
CA GLU A 71 -10.42 -16.25 -8.57
C GLU A 71 -9.60 -16.60 -7.32
N TYR A 72 -9.85 -15.84 -6.25
CA TYR A 72 -9.10 -15.93 -5.01
C TYR A 72 -9.99 -16.24 -3.81
N VAL A 73 -9.35 -16.76 -2.77
CA VAL A 73 -9.96 -17.05 -1.47
C VAL A 73 -9.06 -16.48 -0.38
N ALA A 74 -9.66 -15.76 0.55
CA ALA A 74 -9.02 -15.38 1.80
C ALA A 74 -9.81 -15.89 3.00
N ILE A 75 -9.07 -16.42 3.98
CA ILE A 75 -9.60 -16.77 5.29
C ILE A 75 -9.02 -15.78 6.28
N ILE A 76 -9.89 -15.07 7.00
CA ILE A 76 -9.49 -14.09 8.02
C ILE A 76 -9.82 -14.64 9.40
N GLY A 77 -8.86 -14.60 10.32
CA GLY A 77 -9.08 -15.04 11.70
C GLY A 77 -8.12 -14.41 12.71
N PRO A 78 -8.29 -14.67 14.01
CA PRO A 78 -7.39 -14.11 15.04
C PRO A 78 -5.95 -14.65 14.92
N ALA A 79 -5.79 -15.94 14.65
CA ALA A 79 -4.52 -16.60 14.38
C ALA A 79 -4.75 -17.96 13.71
N PHE A 80 -3.72 -18.56 13.10
CA PHE A 80 -3.81 -19.89 12.47
C PHE A 80 -2.93 -20.92 13.19
N GLY A 81 -3.53 -22.04 13.62
CA GLY A 81 -2.86 -23.10 14.40
C GLY A 81 -2.66 -24.39 13.62
N GLY A 82 -1.47 -24.97 13.75
CA GLY A 82 -1.09 -26.26 13.17
C GLY A 82 -0.72 -26.20 11.69
N ASP A 83 0.05 -27.20 11.24
CA ASP A 83 0.53 -27.24 9.86
C ASP A 83 -0.55 -27.69 8.88
N THR A 84 -1.58 -28.42 9.34
CA THR A 84 -2.64 -28.94 8.47
C THR A 84 -3.39 -27.83 7.72
N ILE A 85 -3.80 -26.75 8.41
CA ILE A 85 -4.50 -25.63 7.76
C ILE A 85 -3.56 -24.83 6.84
N LYS A 86 -2.30 -24.64 7.24
CA LYS A 86 -1.29 -23.96 6.42
C LYS A 86 -0.98 -24.74 5.14
N ASN A 87 -0.79 -26.05 5.26
CA ASN A 87 -0.56 -26.95 4.13
C ASN A 87 -1.80 -27.03 3.22
N MET A 88 -2.99 -27.09 3.79
CA MET A 88 -4.24 -27.03 3.03
C MET A 88 -4.35 -25.73 2.23
N ALA A 89 -4.17 -24.58 2.90
CA ALA A 89 -4.20 -23.26 2.25
C ALA A 89 -3.14 -23.15 1.15
N LYS A 90 -1.92 -23.65 1.38
CA LYS A 90 -0.87 -23.68 0.35
C LYS A 90 -1.29 -24.54 -0.85
N ARG A 91 -1.84 -25.74 -0.66
CA ARG A 91 -2.29 -26.59 -1.77
C ARG A 91 -3.46 -25.98 -2.53
N LYS A 92 -4.39 -25.35 -1.82
CA LYS A 92 -5.62 -24.77 -2.38
C LYS A 92 -5.47 -23.32 -2.85
N GLN A 93 -4.30 -22.72 -2.62
CA GLN A 93 -3.99 -21.31 -2.93
C GLN A 93 -4.96 -20.35 -2.21
N TRP A 94 -5.17 -20.56 -0.91
CA TRP A 94 -5.93 -19.66 -0.05
C TRP A 94 -5.00 -18.73 0.72
N ALA A 95 -5.33 -17.45 0.76
CA ALA A 95 -4.65 -16.50 1.63
C ALA A 95 -5.14 -16.69 3.07
N LEU A 96 -4.21 -16.94 3.99
CA LEU A 96 -4.50 -16.93 5.43
C LEU A 96 -4.03 -15.59 5.99
N ILE A 97 -4.97 -14.79 6.49
CA ILE A 97 -4.69 -13.42 6.93
C ILE A 97 -5.23 -13.26 8.35
N THR A 98 -4.38 -12.79 9.26
CA THR A 98 -4.83 -12.50 10.62
C THR A 98 -5.58 -11.16 10.66
N ALA A 99 -6.46 -11.00 11.64
CA ALA A 99 -7.12 -9.72 11.88
C ALA A 99 -6.11 -8.58 12.12
N ASP A 100 -4.98 -8.89 12.77
CA ASP A 100 -3.89 -7.94 13.00
C ASP A 100 -3.17 -7.58 11.70
N GLU A 101 -2.82 -8.55 10.85
CA GLU A 101 -2.23 -8.29 9.52
C GLU A 101 -3.16 -7.45 8.65
N LEU A 102 -4.46 -7.75 8.63
CA LEU A 102 -5.44 -6.93 7.90
C LEU A 102 -5.47 -5.49 8.46
N GLY A 103 -5.45 -5.31 9.78
CA GLY A 103 -5.43 -4.00 10.42
C GLY A 103 -4.16 -3.19 10.09
N GLN A 104 -3.01 -3.85 9.98
CA GLN A 104 -1.75 -3.22 9.55
C GLN A 104 -1.82 -2.78 8.09
N VAL A 105 -2.39 -3.62 7.21
CA VAL A 105 -2.57 -3.26 5.80
C VAL A 105 -3.51 -2.06 5.67
N VAL A 106 -4.65 -2.06 6.38
CA VAL A 106 -5.60 -0.92 6.37
C VAL A 106 -4.89 0.39 6.76
N SER A 107 -4.14 0.37 7.85
CA SER A 107 -3.37 1.55 8.30
C SER A 107 -2.35 2.01 7.26
N SER A 108 -1.69 1.06 6.59
CA SER A 108 -0.67 1.35 5.57
C SER A 108 -1.28 1.94 4.30
N VAL A 109 -2.48 1.50 3.91
CA VAL A 109 -3.20 2.05 2.74
C VAL A 109 -3.46 3.54 2.93
N GLU A 110 -3.96 3.94 4.10
CA GLU A 110 -4.24 5.34 4.42
C GLU A 110 -2.95 6.18 4.48
N ALA A 111 -1.92 5.67 5.16
CA ALA A 111 -0.67 6.41 5.34
C ALA A 111 0.13 6.57 4.04
N LEU A 112 0.09 5.58 3.14
CA LEU A 112 0.97 5.49 1.98
C LEU A 112 0.27 5.76 0.63
N GLY A 113 -1.06 5.89 0.65
CA GLY A 113 -1.88 6.09 -0.55
C GLY A 113 -1.86 4.89 -1.49
N LEU A 114 -1.88 3.67 -0.94
CA LEU A 114 -1.90 2.44 -1.74
C LEU A 114 -3.23 2.25 -2.44
N ARG A 115 -3.21 1.67 -3.65
CA ARG A 115 -4.43 1.45 -4.43
C ARG A 115 -4.96 0.03 -4.20
N PRO A 116 -6.26 -0.24 -4.43
CA PRO A 116 -6.80 -1.60 -4.42
C PRO A 116 -6.04 -2.57 -5.33
N ALA A 117 -5.49 -2.09 -6.45
CA ALA A 117 -4.66 -2.88 -7.35
C ALA A 117 -3.35 -3.37 -6.69
N ASP A 118 -2.75 -2.55 -5.83
CA ASP A 118 -1.52 -2.88 -5.11
C ASP A 118 -1.85 -3.83 -3.95
N VAL A 119 -2.92 -3.52 -3.20
CA VAL A 119 -3.37 -4.30 -2.04
C VAL A 119 -3.98 -5.65 -2.45
N GLY A 120 -4.49 -5.77 -3.67
CA GLY A 120 -5.08 -7.01 -4.20
C GLY A 120 -4.13 -8.22 -4.15
N MET A 121 -2.80 -7.97 -4.12
CA MET A 121 -1.79 -9.00 -3.92
C MET A 121 -1.99 -9.77 -2.61
N LEU A 122 -2.66 -9.19 -1.61
CA LEU A 122 -3.06 -9.84 -0.36
C LEU A 122 -3.78 -11.18 -0.58
N PHE A 123 -4.52 -11.30 -1.68
CA PHE A 123 -5.28 -12.49 -2.03
C PHE A 123 -4.46 -13.55 -2.79
N GLU A 124 -3.24 -13.22 -3.22
CA GLU A 124 -2.36 -14.10 -3.98
C GLU A 124 -1.57 -15.00 -3.03
N ALA A 125 -2.08 -16.20 -2.76
CA ALA A 125 -1.33 -17.19 -2.00
C ALA A 125 -0.20 -17.82 -2.86
N PRO A 126 0.90 -18.29 -2.25
CA PRO A 126 1.17 -18.31 -0.81
C PRO A 126 1.90 -17.07 -0.26
N ASP A 127 2.48 -16.22 -1.11
CA ASP A 127 3.46 -15.18 -0.74
C ASP A 127 2.95 -13.74 -0.90
N GLY A 128 1.67 -13.55 -1.24
CA GLY A 128 1.05 -12.26 -1.48
C GLY A 128 1.18 -11.27 -0.32
N LEU A 129 1.02 -11.75 0.92
CA LEU A 129 1.26 -10.93 2.13
C LEU A 129 2.70 -10.43 2.21
N SER A 130 3.68 -11.29 1.94
CA SER A 130 5.10 -10.91 1.97
C SER A 130 5.45 -9.96 0.83
N ARG A 131 4.89 -10.17 -0.36
CA ARG A 131 5.05 -9.24 -1.50
C ARG A 131 4.42 -7.88 -1.21
N LEU A 132 3.24 -7.85 -0.60
CA LEU A 132 2.58 -6.62 -0.17
C LEU A 132 3.39 -5.89 0.90
N ALA A 133 3.98 -6.60 1.86
CA ALA A 133 4.86 -6.01 2.85
C ALA A 133 6.07 -5.33 2.21
N GLY A 134 6.73 -5.98 1.24
CA GLY A 134 7.84 -5.35 0.50
C GLY A 134 7.42 -4.11 -0.31
N LEU A 135 6.20 -4.10 -0.85
CA LEU A 135 5.64 -2.92 -1.53
C LEU A 135 5.34 -1.78 -0.54
N ILE A 136 4.80 -2.11 0.64
CA ILE A 136 4.59 -1.16 1.75
C ILE A 136 5.92 -0.53 2.17
N ASP A 137 6.96 -1.34 2.39
CA ASP A 137 8.29 -0.87 2.78
C ASP A 137 8.90 0.05 1.71
N THR A 138 8.77 -0.33 0.44
CA THR A 138 9.22 0.49 -0.69
C THR A 138 8.51 1.83 -0.70
N ARG A 139 7.18 1.82 -0.55
CA ARG A 139 6.37 3.05 -0.60
C ARG A 139 6.61 3.96 0.60
N GLN A 140 6.80 3.39 1.79
CA GLN A 140 7.19 4.14 2.98
C GLN A 140 8.54 4.82 2.76
N ARG A 141 9.54 4.09 2.24
CA ARG A 141 10.87 4.62 1.94
C ARG A 141 10.80 5.79 0.95
N GLU A 142 10.00 5.69 -0.11
CA GLU A 142 9.80 6.79 -1.06
C GLU A 142 9.28 8.08 -0.38
N LEU A 143 8.29 7.95 0.52
CA LEU A 143 7.74 9.12 1.24
C LEU A 143 8.69 9.67 2.30
N ASP A 144 9.50 8.82 2.93
CA ASP A 144 10.54 9.22 3.86
C ASP A 144 11.64 10.03 3.14
N ILE A 145 12.06 9.58 1.94
CA ILE A 145 13.06 10.28 1.12
C ILE A 145 12.49 11.63 0.67
N LEU A 146 11.23 11.68 0.24
CA LEU A 146 10.53 12.92 -0.09
C LEU A 146 10.61 13.92 1.09
N SER A 147 10.27 13.46 2.28
CA SER A 147 10.30 14.29 3.49
C SER A 147 11.71 14.76 3.85
N LEU A 148 12.71 13.87 3.71
CA LEU A 148 14.12 14.18 3.92
C LEU A 148 14.60 15.28 2.98
N VAL A 149 14.30 15.15 1.67
CA VAL A 149 14.71 16.15 0.67
C VAL A 149 14.10 17.52 0.97
N ILE A 150 12.81 17.60 1.32
CA ILE A 150 12.18 18.87 1.71
C ILE A 150 12.84 19.45 2.96
N SER A 151 13.13 18.61 3.96
CA SER A 151 13.82 19.05 5.18
C SER A 151 15.20 19.61 4.86
N ARG A 152 15.97 18.94 3.99
CA ARG A 152 17.30 19.38 3.60
C ARG A 152 17.24 20.70 2.84
N LEU A 153 16.42 20.80 1.81
CA LEU A 153 16.24 22.04 1.04
C LEU A 153 15.82 23.22 1.93
N LYS A 154 15.00 22.96 2.96
CA LYS A 154 14.61 23.97 3.93
C LYS A 154 15.82 24.44 4.75
N THR A 155 16.63 23.53 5.28
CA THR A 155 17.84 23.89 6.05
C THR A 155 18.81 24.70 5.20
N GLU A 156 19.08 24.30 3.97
CA GLU A 156 20.04 25.02 3.09
C GLU A 156 19.49 26.36 2.60
N SER A 157 18.17 26.52 2.56
CA SER A 157 17.57 27.81 2.21
C SER A 157 17.85 28.90 3.26
N GLU A 158 18.16 28.53 4.51
CA GLU A 158 18.53 29.48 5.56
C GLU A 158 19.90 30.15 5.29
N THR A 159 20.75 29.50 4.49
CA THR A 159 22.05 30.02 4.03
C THR A 159 22.02 30.48 2.57
N GLU A 160 20.83 30.54 1.94
CA GLU A 160 20.62 30.83 0.51
C GLU A 160 21.31 29.85 -0.46
N GLU A 161 21.75 28.70 0.03
CA GLU A 161 22.42 27.67 -0.77
C GLU A 161 21.42 26.83 -1.57
N ALA A 162 21.82 26.43 -2.77
CA ALA A 162 21.09 25.47 -3.60
C ALA A 162 21.82 24.12 -3.53
N VAL A 163 21.08 23.01 -3.52
CA VAL A 163 21.66 21.67 -3.41
C VAL A 163 21.23 20.75 -4.53
N SER A 164 22.15 19.89 -4.95
CA SER A 164 21.89 18.85 -5.93
C SER A 164 21.55 17.50 -5.30
N ALA A 165 21.03 16.57 -6.09
CA ALA A 165 20.84 15.18 -5.67
C ALA A 165 22.15 14.54 -5.19
N ARG A 166 23.28 14.88 -5.81
CA ARG A 166 24.59 14.41 -5.38
C ARG A 166 24.95 14.93 -3.98
N ASP A 167 24.70 16.20 -3.71
CA ASP A 167 25.02 16.82 -2.41
C ASP A 167 24.18 16.18 -1.30
N VAL A 168 22.88 16.02 -1.52
CA VAL A 168 21.99 15.35 -0.56
C VAL A 168 22.46 13.92 -0.30
N SER A 169 22.84 13.15 -1.33
CA SER A 169 23.37 11.79 -1.14
C SER A 169 24.68 11.77 -0.34
N LEU A 170 25.55 12.77 -0.51
CA LEU A 170 26.80 12.88 0.25
C LEU A 170 26.55 13.25 1.71
N ILE A 171 25.69 14.22 1.97
CA ILE A 171 25.32 14.70 3.30
C ILE A 171 24.63 13.57 4.08
N GLU A 172 23.69 12.87 3.43
CA GLU A 172 22.83 11.89 4.08
C GLU A 172 23.39 10.47 4.06
N ARG A 173 24.63 10.27 3.57
CA ARG A 173 25.28 8.95 3.48
C ARG A 173 25.35 8.20 4.82
N GLY A 174 25.50 8.94 5.92
CA GLY A 174 25.55 8.39 7.27
C GLY A 174 24.19 8.29 7.98
N SER A 175 23.12 8.78 7.33
CA SER A 175 21.77 8.73 7.92
C SER A 175 21.20 7.31 7.87
N PRO A 176 20.18 6.99 8.70
CA PRO A 176 19.48 5.71 8.59
C PRO A 176 18.84 5.46 7.22
N LEU A 177 18.45 6.53 6.50
CA LEU A 177 17.79 6.41 5.20
C LEU A 177 18.79 6.23 4.06
N ALA A 178 19.96 6.88 4.16
CA ALA A 178 21.08 6.83 3.23
C ALA A 178 20.65 6.74 1.75
N PRO A 179 19.88 7.73 1.25
CA PRO A 179 19.31 7.65 -0.09
C PRO A 179 20.40 7.66 -1.16
N ASN A 180 20.22 6.81 -2.17
CA ASN A 180 21.10 6.80 -3.33
C ASN A 180 20.70 7.92 -4.31
N ILE A 181 21.57 8.18 -5.30
CA ILE A 181 21.36 9.27 -6.26
C ILE A 181 20.11 9.06 -7.10
N ASP A 182 19.79 7.82 -7.50
CA ASP A 182 18.63 7.54 -8.34
C ASP A 182 17.31 7.81 -7.60
N GLU A 183 17.22 7.40 -6.32
CA GLU A 183 16.07 7.69 -5.45
C GLU A 183 15.84 9.20 -5.29
N LEU A 184 16.92 9.97 -5.16
CA LEU A 184 16.87 11.42 -5.05
C LEU A 184 16.44 12.07 -6.37
N LEU A 185 16.97 11.61 -7.50
CA LEU A 185 16.56 12.08 -8.82
C LEU A 185 15.08 11.82 -9.07
N ASP A 186 14.57 10.65 -8.72
CA ASP A 186 13.16 10.32 -8.85
C ASP A 186 12.28 11.18 -7.94
N THR A 187 12.78 11.53 -6.75
CA THR A 187 12.12 12.47 -5.83
C THR A 187 12.04 13.87 -6.41
N PHE A 188 13.13 14.41 -6.97
CA PHE A 188 13.11 15.73 -7.62
C PHE A 188 12.18 15.75 -8.84
N ARG A 189 12.21 14.71 -9.67
CA ARG A 189 11.27 14.54 -10.80
C ARG A 189 9.82 14.44 -10.35
N LEU A 190 9.56 13.87 -9.17
CA LEU A 190 8.22 13.82 -8.60
C LEU A 190 7.74 15.21 -8.20
N PHE A 191 8.58 16.02 -7.55
CA PHE A 191 8.23 17.40 -7.21
C PHE A 191 7.90 18.24 -8.44
N ASP A 192 8.74 18.15 -9.47
CA ASP A 192 8.55 18.86 -10.74
C ASP A 192 7.21 18.52 -11.41
N ARG A 193 6.82 17.23 -11.40
CA ARG A 193 5.54 16.77 -11.94
C ARG A 193 4.32 17.20 -11.12
N LEU A 194 4.47 17.32 -9.79
CA LEU A 194 3.36 17.64 -8.89
C LEU A 194 3.05 19.13 -8.87
N ASP A 195 4.05 19.96 -8.60
CA ASP A 195 3.92 21.41 -8.49
C ASP A 195 5.31 22.08 -8.44
N LEU A 196 5.58 22.94 -9.42
CA LEU A 196 6.86 23.67 -9.57
C LEU A 196 7.20 24.58 -8.37
N ASP A 197 6.23 24.91 -7.51
CA ASP A 197 6.49 25.67 -6.29
C ASP A 197 6.96 24.80 -5.12
N ILE A 198 6.99 23.47 -5.23
CA ILE A 198 7.54 22.63 -4.16
C ILE A 198 9.07 22.84 -4.12
N VAL A 199 9.71 22.69 -5.28
CA VAL A 199 11.15 22.81 -5.46
C VAL A 199 11.42 23.57 -6.75
N ARG A 200 12.30 24.57 -6.70
CA ARG A 200 12.72 25.37 -7.86
C ARG A 200 14.10 24.96 -8.32
N SER A 201 14.23 24.62 -9.60
CA SER A 201 15.54 24.45 -10.24
C SER A 201 16.21 25.82 -10.40
N ILE A 202 17.46 25.92 -9.99
CA ILE A 202 18.26 27.16 -10.08
C ILE A 202 19.19 27.12 -11.28
N GLU A 203 19.86 25.98 -11.47
CA GLU A 203 20.72 25.73 -12.61
C GLU A 203 20.38 24.38 -13.22
N ASP A 204 19.88 24.43 -14.46
CA ASP A 204 19.68 23.24 -15.26
C ASP A 204 20.98 22.94 -16.02
N VAL A 205 21.58 21.80 -15.70
CA VAL A 205 22.84 21.32 -16.25
C VAL A 205 22.60 19.98 -16.95
N GLN A 206 23.39 19.66 -17.98
CA GLN A 206 23.19 18.42 -18.77
C GLN A 206 23.14 17.14 -17.92
N ASP A 207 23.85 17.12 -16.80
CA ASP A 207 23.84 16.00 -15.87
C ASP A 207 22.94 16.30 -14.67
N PRO A 208 21.75 15.66 -14.56
CA PRO A 208 20.76 15.98 -13.54
C PRO A 208 21.24 15.72 -12.11
N ARG A 209 22.33 14.96 -11.94
CA ARG A 209 22.95 14.73 -10.62
C ARG A 209 23.52 16.00 -10.01
N TYR A 210 23.85 16.98 -10.84
CA TYR A 210 24.44 18.26 -10.46
C TYR A 210 23.45 19.43 -10.62
N ALA A 211 22.24 19.17 -11.13
CA ALA A 211 21.19 20.18 -11.13
C ALA A 211 20.91 20.61 -9.70
N THR A 212 20.90 21.92 -9.46
CA THR A 212 20.77 22.49 -8.12
C THR A 212 19.35 23.00 -7.91
N TYR A 213 18.86 22.76 -6.70
CA TYR A 213 17.49 23.01 -6.33
C TYR A 213 17.42 23.83 -5.05
N ARG A 214 16.38 24.67 -4.95
CA ARG A 214 15.98 25.34 -3.71
C ARG A 214 14.55 25.01 -3.36
N ILE A 215 14.21 25.06 -2.08
CA ILE A 215 12.81 24.96 -1.66
C ILE A 215 12.02 26.14 -2.24
N GLY A 216 10.85 25.88 -2.81
CA GLY A 216 9.90 26.91 -3.22
C GLY A 216 8.91 27.25 -2.09
N ASP A 217 7.68 27.63 -2.46
CA ASP A 217 6.58 27.74 -1.48
C ASP A 217 5.90 26.37 -1.25
N ALA A 218 6.70 25.42 -0.75
CA ALA A 218 6.26 24.04 -0.53
C ALA A 218 5.03 23.93 0.38
N ARG A 219 4.85 24.88 1.32
CA ARG A 219 3.68 24.90 2.19
C ARG A 219 2.40 25.26 1.42
N SER A 220 2.46 26.24 0.52
CA SER A 220 1.32 26.57 -0.33
C SER A 220 1.04 25.47 -1.36
N ALA A 221 2.08 24.87 -1.95
CA ALA A 221 1.93 23.72 -2.83
C ALA A 221 1.22 22.55 -2.14
N ALA A 222 1.62 22.20 -0.91
CA ALA A 222 0.95 21.16 -0.12
C ALA A 222 -0.54 21.48 0.15
N LYS A 223 -0.88 22.74 0.43
CA LYS A 223 -2.28 23.17 0.58
C LYS A 223 -3.08 23.01 -0.72
N ARG A 224 -2.49 23.35 -1.87
CA ARG A 224 -3.12 23.18 -3.19
C ARG A 224 -3.36 21.72 -3.52
N LEU A 225 -2.35 20.87 -3.34
CA LEU A 225 -2.48 19.41 -3.54
C LEU A 225 -3.57 18.81 -2.66
N ARG A 226 -3.67 19.23 -1.39
CA ARG A 226 -4.75 18.82 -0.49
C ARG A 226 -6.13 19.29 -0.98
N ALA A 227 -6.24 20.54 -1.44
CA ALA A 227 -7.49 21.05 -1.98
C ALA A 227 -7.95 20.28 -3.22
N ILE A 228 -7.02 19.89 -4.10
CA ILE A 228 -7.29 19.02 -5.25
C ILE A 228 -7.77 17.64 -4.77
N ALA A 229 -7.04 16.99 -3.86
CA ALA A 229 -7.42 15.69 -3.30
C ALA A 229 -8.84 15.72 -2.69
N THR A 230 -9.14 16.70 -1.84
CA THR A 230 -10.48 16.88 -1.26
C THR A 230 -11.56 17.18 -2.30
N SER A 231 -11.21 17.72 -3.47
CA SER A 231 -12.18 17.98 -4.54
C SER A 231 -12.46 16.71 -5.36
N ILE A 232 -11.44 15.86 -5.55
CA ILE A 232 -11.60 14.53 -6.15
C ILE A 232 -12.46 13.65 -5.24
N GLU A 233 -12.15 13.59 -3.94
CA GLU A 233 -12.90 12.81 -2.95
C GLU A 233 -14.38 13.19 -2.90
N ARG A 234 -14.71 14.49 -3.05
CA ARG A 234 -16.10 14.97 -3.12
C ARG A 234 -16.83 14.56 -4.39
N GLY A 235 -16.11 14.20 -5.45
CA GLY A 235 -16.68 13.76 -6.73
C GLY A 235 -16.88 12.24 -6.85
N LEU A 236 -16.39 11.46 -5.88
CA LEU A 236 -16.56 10.00 -5.79
C LEU A 236 -17.77 9.63 -4.93
#